data_AF-A0A847ZD73-F1
#
_entry.id   AF-A0A847ZD73-F1
#
_cell.length_a   1.000
_cell.length_b   1.000
_cell.length_c   1.000
_cell.angle_alpha   90.00
_cell.angle_beta   90.00
_cell.angle_gamma   90.00
#
_symmetry.space_group_name_H-M   'P 1'
#
loop_
_entity.id
_entity.type
_entity.pdbx_description
1 polymer ?
#
loop_
_entity_poly.entity_id
_entity_poly.type
_entity_poly.pdbx_seq_one_letter_code
_entity_poly.pdbx_strand_id
1 'polypeptide(L)'
;MNAKTLDIEEKNIDVAIERACREFGVGREKLNIEIISEGSNGFLGIGAKKAKIRASLFSFDMDFSLPEAARTTRQAAPPEEKSDGKTERKADRPPDKKP
;
A
#
# COMPACT_ATOMS: atom_id res chain seq x y z
N MET A 1 0.56 -26.31 14.76
CA MET A 1 1.00 -24.93 15.06
C MET A 1 -0.22 -24.14 15.50
N ASN A 2 -0.22 -23.57 16.70
CA ASN A 2 -1.37 -22.78 17.16
C ASN A 2 -1.40 -21.47 16.36
N ALA A 3 -2.44 -21.25 15.58
CA ALA A 3 -2.68 -19.97 14.94
C ALA A 3 -2.86 -18.92 16.05
N LYS A 4 -1.89 -18.01 16.18
CA LYS A 4 -1.96 -16.92 17.15
C LYS A 4 -3.00 -15.93 16.64
N THR A 5 -4.16 -15.91 17.26
CA THR A 5 -5.24 -14.95 17.03
C THR A 5 -5.20 -13.87 18.10
N LEU A 6 -5.56 -12.64 17.75
CA LEU A 6 -5.55 -11.50 18.65
C LEU A 6 -6.77 -10.63 18.38
N ASP A 7 -7.58 -10.41 19.41
CA ASP A 7 -8.77 -9.57 19.36
C ASP A 7 -8.40 -8.13 19.75
N ILE A 8 -8.72 -7.15 18.90
CA ILE A 8 -8.43 -5.73 19.11
C ILE A 8 -9.74 -4.92 19.07
N GLU A 9 -9.92 -4.08 20.07
CA GLU A 9 -11.02 -3.11 20.13
C GLU A 9 -10.48 -1.69 20.04
N GLU A 10 -10.94 -0.94 19.05
CA GLU A 10 -10.49 0.41 18.76
C GLU A 10 -11.64 1.35 18.39
N LYS A 11 -11.33 2.64 18.23
CA LYS A 11 -12.32 3.64 17.82
C LYS A 11 -12.92 3.32 16.45
N ASN A 12 -12.11 2.81 15.52
CA ASN A 12 -12.47 2.52 14.13
C ASN A 12 -11.75 1.25 13.63
N ILE A 13 -12.29 0.66 12.57
CA ILE A 13 -11.69 -0.52 11.91
C ILE A 13 -10.24 -0.24 11.50
N ASP A 14 -9.98 0.91 10.85
CA ASP A 14 -8.64 1.25 10.36
C ASP A 14 -7.60 1.29 11.50
N VAL A 15 -7.97 1.91 12.63
CA VAL A 15 -7.09 1.99 13.81
C VAL A 15 -6.84 0.61 14.41
N ALA A 16 -7.86 -0.26 14.40
CA ALA A 16 -7.74 -1.63 14.86
C ALA A 16 -6.78 -2.43 13.96
N ILE A 17 -6.88 -2.27 12.64
CA ILE A 17 -6.02 -2.95 11.66
C ILE A 17 -4.58 -2.49 11.80
N GLU A 18 -4.35 -1.19 11.94
CA GLU A 18 -3.00 -0.64 12.08
C GLU A 18 -2.31 -1.15 13.36
N ARG A 19 -3.09 -1.24 14.46
CA ARG A 19 -2.62 -1.82 15.72
C ARG A 19 -2.30 -3.31 15.56
N ALA A 20 -3.11 -4.07 14.82
CA ALA A 20 -2.82 -5.47 14.51
C ALA A 20 -1.52 -5.62 13.71
N CYS A 21 -1.35 -4.83 12.64
CA CYS A 21 -0.13 -4.86 11.83
C CYS A 21 1.13 -4.64 12.69
N ARG A 22 1.06 -3.69 13.64
CA ARG A 22 2.16 -3.38 14.55
C ARG A 22 2.44 -4.50 15.56
N GLU A 23 1.39 -5.15 16.06
CA GLU A 23 1.50 -6.24 17.05
C GLU A 23 2.07 -7.52 16.43
N PHE A 24 1.71 -7.82 15.18
CA PHE A 24 2.23 -8.97 14.44
C PHE A 24 3.53 -8.67 13.67
N GLY A 25 3.89 -7.38 13.51
CA GLY A 25 5.10 -6.97 12.80
C GLY A 25 5.08 -7.29 11.30
N VAL A 26 3.90 -7.44 10.72
CA VAL A 26 3.71 -7.77 9.29
C VAL A 26 2.74 -6.79 8.64
N GLY A 27 2.79 -6.71 7.32
CA GLY A 27 1.82 -5.95 6.54
C GLY A 27 0.41 -6.57 6.60
N ARG A 28 -0.60 -5.75 6.30
CA ARG A 28 -2.01 -6.14 6.28
C ARG A 28 -2.29 -7.33 5.36
N GLU A 29 -1.49 -7.50 4.31
CA GLU A 29 -1.58 -8.58 3.34
C GLU A 29 -1.21 -9.95 3.90
N LYS A 30 -0.45 -9.98 5.01
CA LYS A 30 -0.08 -11.20 5.73
C LYS A 30 -0.93 -11.42 6.98
N LEU A 31 -2.01 -10.66 7.14
CA LEU A 31 -2.96 -10.79 8.24
C LEU A 31 -4.33 -11.18 7.71
N ASN A 32 -4.97 -12.11 8.40
CA ASN A 32 -6.38 -12.41 8.27
C ASN A 32 -7.13 -11.52 9.27
N ILE A 33 -8.00 -10.67 8.76
CA ILE A 33 -8.75 -9.68 9.54
C ILE A 33 -10.23 -10.06 9.49
N GLU A 34 -10.80 -10.39 10.63
CA GLU A 34 -12.21 -10.67 10.82
C GLU A 34 -12.86 -9.48 11.55
N ILE A 35 -13.83 -8.82 10.92
CA ILE A 35 -14.57 -7.71 11.54
C ILE A 35 -15.71 -8.30 12.37
N ILE A 36 -15.55 -8.28 13.69
CA ILE A 36 -16.60 -8.74 14.63
C ILE A 36 -17.61 -7.62 14.90
N SER A 37 -17.15 -6.37 14.93
CA SER A 37 -17.99 -5.19 15.01
C SER A 37 -17.40 -4.07 14.17
N GLU A 38 -18.20 -3.53 13.25
CA GLU A 38 -17.80 -2.46 12.35
C GLU A 38 -17.45 -1.16 13.10
N GLY A 39 -17.99 -0.96 14.30
CA GLY A 39 -17.95 0.34 14.96
C GLY A 39 -18.70 1.39 14.15
N SER A 40 -19.16 2.46 14.78
CA SER A 40 -19.85 3.51 14.04
C SER A 40 -19.43 4.85 14.59
N ASN A 41 -18.86 5.69 13.73
CA ASN A 41 -18.72 7.10 14.01
C ASN A 41 -20.11 7.72 13.78
N GLY A 42 -20.91 7.83 14.85
CA GLY A 42 -22.21 8.50 14.76
C GLY A 42 -22.09 9.92 14.18
N PHE A 43 -23.19 10.46 13.66
CA PHE A 43 -23.26 11.72 12.90
C PHE A 43 -22.66 12.97 13.59
N LEU A 44 -22.35 12.92 14.88
CA LEU A 44 -21.63 13.97 15.59
C LEU A 44 -20.81 13.44 16.79
N GLY A 45 -20.43 12.15 16.78
CA GLY A 45 -19.76 11.51 17.92
C GLY A 45 -20.65 11.10 19.10
N ILE A 46 -21.95 11.44 19.08
CA ILE A 46 -22.92 10.94 20.07
C ILE A 46 -23.34 9.52 19.66
N GLY A 47 -23.07 8.54 20.52
CA GLY A 47 -23.42 7.14 20.28
C GLY A 47 -22.38 6.34 19.49
N ALA A 48 -21.12 6.79 19.45
CA ALA A 48 -20.09 6.07 18.73
C ALA A 48 -19.83 4.68 19.35
N LYS A 49 -20.02 3.63 18.55
CA LYS A 49 -19.66 2.26 18.93
C LYS A 49 -18.22 1.98 18.53
N LYS A 50 -17.46 1.36 19.43
CA LYS A 50 -16.10 0.90 19.14
C LYS A 50 -16.14 -0.22 18.10
N ALA A 51 -15.15 -0.23 17.23
CA ALA A 51 -14.90 -1.33 16.31
C ALA A 51 -14.16 -2.45 17.03
N LYS A 52 -14.49 -3.70 16.70
CA LYS A 52 -13.81 -4.90 17.18
C LYS A 52 -13.39 -5.75 16.00
N ILE A 53 -12.11 -6.05 15.92
CA ILE A 53 -11.58 -6.97 14.92
C ILE A 53 -10.85 -8.12 15.59
N ARG A 54 -10.78 -9.25 14.91
CA ARG A 54 -9.88 -10.35 15.23
C ARG A 54 -8.84 -10.45 14.12
N ALA A 55 -7.57 -10.37 14.50
CA ALA A 55 -6.46 -10.48 13.59
C ALA A 55 -5.69 -11.79 13.84
N SER A 56 -5.24 -12.43 12.77
CA SER A 56 -4.37 -13.60 12.84
C SER A 56 -3.38 -13.62 11.68
N LEU A 57 -2.25 -14.30 11.83
CA LEU A 57 -1.29 -14.43 10.73
C LEU A 57 -1.91 -15.26 9.60
N PHE A 58 -1.97 -14.67 8.41
CA PHE A 58 -2.33 -15.36 7.18
C PHE A 58 -1.06 -16.03 6.65
N SER A 59 -0.85 -17.30 7.03
CA SER A 59 0.18 -18.13 6.41
C SER A 59 -0.23 -18.45 4.99
N PHE A 60 0.23 -17.63 4.04
CA PHE A 60 0.49 -18.13 2.70
C PHE A 60 1.91 -18.69 2.74
N ASP A 61 2.04 -20.00 2.99
CA ASP A 61 3.24 -20.76 2.66
C ASP A 61 3.37 -20.80 1.13
N MET A 62 3.79 -19.67 0.55
CA MET A 62 4.39 -19.62 -0.77
C MET A 62 5.76 -18.99 -0.56
N ASP A 63 6.68 -19.88 -0.28
CA ASP A 63 8.11 -19.81 -0.44
C ASP A 63 8.51 -19.34 -1.85
N PHE A 64 8.18 -18.10 -2.23
CA PHE A 64 8.80 -17.46 -3.38
C PHE A 64 10.20 -16.94 -3.01
N SER A 65 11.02 -17.82 -2.42
CA SER A 65 12.46 -17.65 -2.38
C SER A 65 12.99 -18.06 -3.75
N LEU A 66 12.83 -17.18 -4.74
CA LEU A 66 13.67 -17.25 -5.93
C LEU A 66 15.12 -17.11 -5.42
N PRO A 67 16.00 -18.11 -5.62
CA PRO A 67 17.40 -17.96 -5.24
C PRO A 67 17.97 -16.77 -6.00
N GLU A 68 18.44 -15.78 -5.23
CA GLU A 68 19.21 -14.62 -5.69
C GLU A 68 20.60 -15.07 -6.20
N ALA A 69 20.62 -15.98 -7.17
CA ALA A 69 21.82 -16.57 -7.75
C ALA A 69 21.94 -16.27 -9.26
N ALA A 70 21.24 -15.26 -9.78
CA ALA A 70 21.22 -14.97 -11.22
C ALA A 70 21.23 -13.47 -11.61
N ARG A 71 21.76 -12.57 -10.77
CA ARG A 71 22.00 -11.17 -11.17
C ARG A 71 23.45 -10.69 -11.06
N THR A 72 24.41 -11.63 -10.99
CA THR A 72 25.80 -11.33 -11.33
C THR A 72 26.05 -11.80 -12.75
N THR A 73 25.91 -10.90 -13.73
CA THR A 73 26.79 -10.77 -14.91
C THR A 73 26.12 -9.91 -15.98
N ARG A 74 26.89 -8.94 -16.49
CA ARG A 74 26.65 -8.09 -17.67
C ARG A 74 25.55 -7.04 -17.42
N GLN A 75 25.89 -5.77 -17.33
CA GLN A 75 26.53 -5.03 -18.42
C GLN A 75 27.44 -3.91 -17.87
N ALA A 76 28.74 -4.05 -18.17
CA ALA A 76 29.62 -2.91 -18.33
C ALA A 76 29.52 -2.46 -19.79
N ALA A 77 29.15 -1.19 -20.00
CA ALA A 77 29.70 -0.24 -20.98
C ALA A 77 28.67 0.88 -21.26
N PRO A 78 29.08 2.16 -21.17
CA PRO A 78 28.26 3.28 -21.63
C PRO A 78 28.45 3.48 -23.15
N PRO A 79 27.38 3.65 -23.92
CA PRO A 79 27.45 4.35 -25.19
C PRO A 79 27.00 5.80 -24.97
N GLU A 80 27.96 6.71 -25.04
CA GLU A 80 27.68 8.06 -25.54
C GLU A 80 27.07 7.93 -26.93
N GLU A 81 25.88 8.47 -27.16
CA GLU A 81 25.50 8.88 -28.51
C GLU A 81 24.67 10.16 -28.44
N LYS A 82 25.32 11.26 -28.84
CA LYS A 82 24.71 12.55 -29.12
C LYS A 82 23.76 12.35 -30.29
N SER A 83 22.50 12.72 -30.13
CA SER A 83 21.62 12.96 -31.27
C SER A 83 21.04 14.36 -31.16
N ASP A 84 21.70 15.21 -31.92
CA ASP A 84 21.30 16.52 -32.36
C ASP A 84 20.17 16.35 -33.38
N GLY A 85 19.19 17.27 -33.37
CA GLY A 85 18.38 17.52 -34.57
C GLY A 85 16.87 17.60 -34.39
N LYS A 86 16.41 18.78 -33.98
CA LYS A 86 15.46 19.62 -34.75
C LYS A 86 14.22 18.92 -35.33
N THR A 87 13.05 19.18 -34.74
CA THR A 87 11.86 19.45 -35.57
C THR A 87 11.01 20.53 -34.91
N GLU A 88 11.18 21.73 -35.45
CA GLU A 88 10.23 22.83 -35.40
C GLU A 88 8.87 22.35 -35.92
N ARG A 89 7.77 22.72 -35.24
CA ARG A 89 6.51 23.12 -35.88
C ARG A 89 5.56 23.78 -34.88
N LYS A 90 5.63 25.12 -34.89
CA LYS A 90 4.49 26.02 -35.15
C LYS A 90 3.17 25.65 -34.47
N ALA A 91 2.89 26.29 -33.34
CA ALA A 91 1.52 26.63 -32.93
C ALA A 91 1.45 28.14 -32.72
N ASP A 92 1.38 28.83 -33.86
CA ASP A 92 0.99 30.22 -33.97
C ASP A 92 -0.53 30.29 -33.80
N ARG A 93 -1.00 30.88 -32.69
CA ARG A 93 -2.30 31.58 -32.67
C ARG A 93 -2.22 32.73 -31.64
N PRO A 94 -2.55 33.96 -32.05
CA PRO A 94 -2.18 35.18 -31.34
C PRO A 94 -2.98 35.39 -30.03
N PRO A 95 -2.47 36.22 -29.10
CA PRO A 95 -3.24 36.63 -27.94
C PRO A 95 -4.35 37.60 -28.39
N ASP A 96 -5.60 37.17 -28.23
CA ASP A 96 -6.75 38.07 -28.24
C ASP A 96 -6.53 39.14 -27.16
N LYS A 97 -6.24 40.35 -27.63
CA LYS A 97 -6.38 41.59 -26.87
C LYS A 97 -7.42 42.45 -27.56
N LYS A 98 -8.05 43.23 -26.69
CA LYS A 98 -8.80 44.49 -26.89
C LYS A 98 -10.31 44.37 -27.08
N PRO A 99 -11.07 45.46 -26.84
CA PRO A 99 -10.76 46.72 -26.14
C PRO A 99 -11.60 46.96 -24.87
#